data_AF-A0A1H3JU57-F1
#
_entry.id   AF-A0A1H3JU57-F1
#
_cell.length_a   1.000
_cell.length_b   1.000
_cell.length_c   1.000
_cell.angle_alpha   90.00
_cell.angle_beta   90.00
_cell.angle_gamma   90.00
#
_symmetry.space_group_name_H-M   'P 1'
#
loop_
_entity.id
_entity.type
_entity.pdbx_description
1 polymer ?
#
loop_
_entity_poly.entity_id
_entity_poly.type
_entity_poly.pdbx_seq_one_letter_code
_entity_poly.pdbx_strand_id
1 'polypeptide(L)'
;MIRKEVKWFAEHMESRLQENNHKTGWEDCTVDFLSSQINRNLNELNGLFEELPANYSVLSANIIRQCSDISNYAMMIADISNKYVCKYDPPIYAKVGEEQVEQIQNGVYEVTQFLAEAKGGIK
;
A
#
# COMPACT_ATOMS: atom_id res chain seq x y z
N MET A 1 -6.89 7.77 19.22
CA MET A 1 -8.11 8.09 18.45
C MET A 1 -7.72 8.21 16.98
N ILE A 2 -8.39 7.49 16.08
CA ILE A 2 -8.14 7.55 14.64
C ILE A 2 -8.88 8.75 14.05
N ARG A 3 -8.28 9.46 13.08
CA ARG A 3 -8.92 10.58 12.37
C ARG A 3 -10.14 10.10 11.59
N LYS A 4 -11.20 10.91 11.50
CA LYS A 4 -12.46 10.52 10.81
C LYS A 4 -12.23 10.17 9.34
N GLU A 5 -11.28 10.84 8.68
CA GLU A 5 -10.91 10.62 7.29
C GLU A 5 -10.25 9.24 7.11
N VAL A 6 -9.38 8.86 8.05
CA VAL A 6 -8.73 7.53 8.05
C VAL A 6 -9.77 6.45 8.26
N LYS A 7 -10.70 6.65 9.20
CA LYS A 7 -11.79 5.68 9.44
C LYS A 7 -12.67 5.52 8.18
N TRP A 8 -13.12 6.64 7.61
CA TRP A 8 -13.94 6.66 6.39
C TRP A 8 -13.25 5.94 5.23
N PHE A 9 -11.95 6.18 5.02
CA PHE A 9 -11.22 5.54 3.94
C PHE A 9 -10.96 4.05 4.21
N ALA A 10 -10.69 3.67 5.46
CA ALA A 10 -10.57 2.27 5.84
C ALA A 10 -11.87 1.47 5.62
N GLU A 11 -13.03 2.10 5.82
CA GLU A 11 -14.33 1.48 5.50
C GLU A 11 -14.48 1.22 3.98
N HIS A 12 -13.95 2.10 3.13
CA HIS A 12 -13.92 1.88 1.67
C HIS A 12 -12.93 0.77 1.30
N MET A 13 -11.74 0.78 1.89
CA MET A 13 -10.75 -0.31 1.74
C MET A 13 -11.36 -1.68 2.07
N GLU A 14 -12.04 -1.80 3.21
CA GLU A 14 -12.71 -3.03 3.63
C GLU A 14 -13.83 -3.47 2.65
N SER A 15 -14.68 -2.54 2.22
CA SER A 15 -15.73 -2.82 1.21
C SER A 15 -15.14 -3.43 -0.07
N ARG A 16 -13.99 -2.91 -0.53
CA ARG A 16 -13.27 -3.44 -1.70
C ARG A 16 -12.69 -4.83 -1.47
N LEU A 17 -12.20 -5.13 -0.27
CA LEU A 17 -11.74 -6.47 0.10
C LEU A 17 -12.91 -7.46 0.08
N GLN A 18 -14.07 -7.06 0.61
CA GLN A 18 -15.27 -7.90 0.65
C GLN A 18 -15.77 -8.31 -0.74
N GLU A 19 -15.69 -7.42 -1.73
CA GLU A 19 -15.99 -7.77 -3.13
C GLU A 19 -15.11 -8.91 -3.66
N ASN A 20 -13.91 -9.05 -3.12
CA ASN A 20 -12.92 -10.06 -3.50
C ASN A 20 -12.91 -11.30 -2.58
N ASN A 21 -13.85 -11.43 -1.64
CA ASN A 21 -13.94 -12.60 -0.73
C ASN A 21 -14.11 -13.94 -1.46
N HIS A 22 -14.50 -13.93 -2.73
CA HIS A 22 -14.57 -15.12 -3.58
C HIS A 22 -13.19 -15.58 -4.08
N LYS A 23 -12.14 -14.76 -3.92
CA LYS A 23 -10.75 -15.09 -4.25
C LYS A 23 -10.07 -15.69 -3.02
N THR A 24 -8.99 -16.42 -3.25
CA THR A 24 -8.08 -16.86 -2.18
C THR A 24 -7.45 -15.63 -1.50
N GLY A 25 -7.07 -15.76 -0.23
CA GLY A 25 -6.39 -14.70 0.51
C GLY A 25 -5.09 -14.24 -0.16
N TRP A 26 -4.55 -13.09 0.28
CA TRP A 26 -3.33 -12.51 -0.29
C TRP A 26 -2.03 -13.08 0.28
N GLU A 27 -2.10 -13.99 1.25
CA GLU A 27 -0.91 -14.51 1.94
C GLU A 27 0.05 -15.30 1.02
N ASP A 28 -0.49 -15.86 -0.06
CA ASP A 28 0.27 -16.62 -1.07
C ASP A 28 0.68 -15.76 -2.28
N CYS A 29 0.33 -14.47 -2.29
CA CYS A 29 0.70 -13.56 -3.37
C CYS A 29 2.18 -13.16 -3.25
N THR A 30 2.87 -13.05 -4.39
CA THR A 30 4.22 -12.48 -4.42
C THR A 30 4.16 -10.95 -4.32
N VAL A 31 5.18 -10.35 -3.73
CA VAL A 31 5.31 -8.88 -3.66
C VAL A 31 5.32 -8.26 -5.07
N ASP A 32 5.96 -8.92 -6.04
CA ASP A 32 5.98 -8.48 -7.44
C ASP A 32 4.57 -8.45 -8.06
N PHE A 33 3.76 -9.47 -7.80
CA PHE A 33 2.37 -9.50 -8.26
C PHE A 33 1.57 -8.36 -7.65
N LEU A 34 1.63 -8.16 -6.33
CA LEU A 34 0.90 -7.10 -5.64
C LEU A 34 1.36 -5.70 -6.11
N SER A 35 2.67 -5.51 -6.30
CA SER A 35 3.25 -4.28 -6.86
C SER A 35 2.77 -4.01 -8.28
N SER A 36 2.66 -5.05 -9.13
CA SER A 36 2.07 -4.91 -10.47
C SER A 36 0.61 -4.45 -10.42
N GLN A 37 -0.16 -4.88 -9.41
CA GLN A 37 -1.53 -4.43 -9.24
C GLN A 37 -1.62 -2.97 -8.77
N ILE A 38 -0.70 -2.50 -7.93
CA ILE A 38 -0.59 -1.07 -7.59
C ILE A 38 -0.38 -0.25 -8.87
N ASN A 39 0.59 -0.63 -9.70
CA ASN A 39 0.87 0.08 -10.95
C ASN A 39 -0.32 0.09 -11.91
N ARG A 40 -1.06 -1.03 -12.00
CA ARG A 40 -2.29 -1.10 -12.78
C ARG A 40 -3.33 -0.07 -12.31
N ASN A 41 -3.63 -0.03 -11.02
CA ASN A 41 -4.65 0.88 -10.48
C ASN A 41 -4.17 2.34 -10.54
N LEU A 42 -2.86 2.61 -10.44
CA LEU A 42 -2.30 3.94 -10.71
C LEU A 42 -2.51 4.39 -12.15
N ASN A 43 -2.32 3.49 -13.13
CA ASN A 43 -2.60 3.80 -14.53
C ASN A 43 -4.10 4.05 -14.77
N GLU A 44 -4.98 3.25 -14.17
CA GLU A 44 -6.43 3.47 -14.22
C GLU A 44 -6.82 4.82 -13.59
N LEU A 45 -6.23 5.17 -12.44
CA LEU A 45 -6.43 6.47 -11.78
C LEU A 45 -5.95 7.64 -12.64
N ASN A 46 -4.77 7.54 -13.25
CA ASN A 46 -4.24 8.59 -14.13
C ASN A 46 -5.15 8.80 -15.34
N GLY A 47 -5.66 7.72 -15.94
CA GLY A 47 -6.59 7.79 -17.07
C GLY A 47 -7.90 8.51 -16.76
N LEU A 48 -8.34 8.53 -15.49
CA LEU A 48 -9.54 9.26 -15.07
C LEU A 48 -9.39 10.80 -15.18
N PHE A 49 -8.16 11.31 -15.28
CA PHE A 49 -7.87 12.74 -15.36
C PHE A 49 -7.57 13.23 -16.78
N GLU A 50 -7.48 12.34 -17.77
CA GLU A 50 -7.12 12.69 -19.15
C GLU A 50 -8.29 13.32 -19.93
N GLU A 51 -9.54 13.07 -19.51
CA GLU A 51 -10.75 13.60 -20.15
C GLU A 51 -11.60 14.43 -19.17
N LEU A 52 -12.30 15.45 -19.68
CA LEU A 52 -13.26 16.22 -18.89
C LEU A 52 -14.44 15.31 -18.50
N PRO A 53 -14.71 15.11 -17.20
CA PRO A 53 -15.75 14.20 -16.77
C PRO A 53 -17.14 14.74 -17.14
N ALA A 54 -17.92 13.94 -17.88
CA ALA A 54 -19.33 14.23 -18.12
C ALA A 54 -20.16 14.14 -16.82
N ASN A 55 -19.66 13.42 -15.80
CA ASN A 55 -20.34 13.20 -14.53
C ASN A 55 -19.33 13.13 -13.36
N TYR A 56 -19.31 14.20 -12.55
CA TYR A 56 -18.41 14.31 -11.39
C TYR A 56 -18.68 13.29 -10.27
N SER A 57 -19.92 12.84 -10.09
CA SER A 57 -20.27 11.83 -9.09
C SER A 57 -19.67 10.47 -9.46
N VAL A 58 -19.70 10.11 -10.75
CA VAL A 58 -19.07 8.88 -11.25
C VAL A 58 -17.56 8.99 -11.18
N LEU A 59 -16.97 10.12 -11.57
CA LEU A 59 -15.54 10.35 -11.47
C LEU A 59 -15.05 10.20 -10.02
N SER A 60 -15.69 10.87 -9.06
CA SER A 60 -15.29 10.83 -7.66
C SER A 60 -15.38 9.41 -7.08
N ALA A 61 -16.43 8.66 -7.38
CA ALA A 61 -16.56 7.26 -6.96
C ALA A 61 -15.43 6.38 -7.54
N ASN A 62 -15.07 6.58 -8.82
CA ASN A 62 -13.98 5.85 -9.46
C ASN A 62 -12.61 6.21 -8.85
N ILE A 63 -12.36 7.49 -8.55
CA ILE A 63 -11.12 7.90 -7.86
C ILE A 63 -11.02 7.21 -6.50
N ILE A 64 -12.08 7.25 -5.69
CA ILE A 64 -12.09 6.62 -4.36
C ILE A 64 -11.83 5.11 -4.47
N ARG A 65 -12.45 4.45 -5.46
CA ARG A 65 -12.25 3.03 -5.74
C ARG A 65 -10.80 2.72 -6.06
N GLN A 66 -10.19 3.42 -7.01
CA GLN A 66 -8.79 3.19 -7.42
C GLN A 66 -7.81 3.44 -6.26
N CYS A 67 -8.01 4.52 -5.51
CA CYS A 67 -7.21 4.80 -4.32
C CYS A 67 -7.35 3.70 -3.25
N SER A 68 -8.55 3.16 -3.06
CA SER A 68 -8.80 2.06 -2.10
C SER A 68 -8.10 0.78 -2.55
N ASP A 69 -8.18 0.43 -3.84
CA ASP A 69 -7.50 -0.74 -4.39
C ASP A 69 -5.97 -0.62 -4.27
N ILE A 70 -5.38 0.53 -4.61
CA ILE A 70 -3.96 0.82 -4.40
C ILE A 70 -3.56 0.63 -2.93
N SER A 71 -4.36 1.20 -2.00
CA SER A 71 -4.08 1.14 -0.57
C SER A 71 -4.20 -0.29 -0.03
N ASN A 72 -5.15 -1.07 -0.52
CA ASN A 72 -5.30 -2.48 -0.19
C ASN A 72 -4.08 -3.29 -0.62
N TYR A 73 -3.60 -3.13 -1.86
CA TYR A 73 -2.40 -3.82 -2.30
C TYR A 73 -1.15 -3.39 -1.53
N ALA A 74 -1.01 -2.10 -1.22
CA ALA A 74 0.08 -1.60 -0.36
C ALA A 74 0.02 -2.21 1.06
N MET A 75 -1.19 -2.29 1.64
CA MET A 75 -1.41 -2.94 2.93
C MET A 75 -1.08 -4.44 2.89
N MET A 76 -1.45 -5.17 1.83
CA MET A 76 -1.11 -6.58 1.66
C MET A 76 0.40 -6.80 1.59
N ILE A 77 1.13 -5.94 0.86
CA ILE A 77 2.60 -5.97 0.84
C ILE A 77 3.15 -5.73 2.25
N ALA A 78 2.64 -4.72 2.96
CA ALA A 78 3.07 -4.44 4.33
C ALA A 78 2.81 -5.61 5.28
N ASP A 79 1.65 -6.27 5.19
CA ASP A 79 1.30 -7.46 5.98
C ASP A 79 2.27 -8.62 5.70
N ILE A 80 2.53 -8.91 4.42
CA ILE A 80 3.52 -9.92 4.01
C ILE A 80 4.90 -9.56 4.55
N SER A 81 5.38 -8.33 4.34
CA SER A 81 6.69 -7.88 4.82
C SER A 81 6.81 -7.92 6.33
N ASN A 82 5.76 -7.61 7.08
CA ASN A 82 5.73 -7.69 8.53
C ASN A 82 5.92 -9.14 9.04
N LYS A 83 5.63 -10.15 8.22
CA LYS A 83 5.89 -11.57 8.55
C LYS A 83 7.37 -11.94 8.35
N TYR A 84 8.11 -11.24 7.50
CA TYR A 84 9.52 -11.54 7.16
C TYR A 84 10.56 -10.59 7.76
N VAL A 85 10.15 -9.41 8.27
CA VAL A 85 11.06 -8.35 8.75
C VAL A 85 10.94 -8.19 10.28
N CYS A 86 12.10 -8.03 10.94
CA CYS A 86 12.22 -7.63 12.35
C CYS A 86 11.22 -6.50 12.68
N LYS A 87 10.41 -6.68 13.73
CA LYS A 87 9.21 -5.87 14.06
C LYS A 87 9.31 -4.40 13.60
N TYR A 88 8.55 -4.05 12.56
CA TYR A 88 8.38 -2.66 12.15
C TYR A 88 7.47 -1.95 13.16
N ASP A 89 8.02 -1.03 13.95
CA ASP A 89 7.26 -0.16 14.86
C ASP A 89 7.07 1.20 14.17
N PRO A 90 5.87 1.52 13.63
CA PRO A 90 5.65 2.77 12.91
C PRO A 90 5.84 3.97 13.87
N PRO A 91 6.45 5.08 13.42
CA PRO A 91 6.66 6.24 14.28
C PRO A 91 5.31 6.79 14.75
N ILE A 92 5.04 6.69 16.05
CA ILE A 92 3.95 7.42 16.69
C ILE A 92 4.29 8.90 16.57
N TYR A 93 3.54 9.64 15.76
CA TYR A 93 3.61 11.10 15.75
C TYR A 93 3.03 11.65 17.07
N ALA A 94 3.82 11.53 18.14
CA ALA A 94 3.60 12.29 19.36
C ALA A 94 3.82 13.77 19.03
N LYS A 95 2.82 14.61 19.32
CA LYS A 95 3.04 16.05 19.35
C LYS A 95 4.12 16.32 20.38
N VAL A 96 5.31 16.67 19.95
CA VAL A 96 6.33 17.27 20.80
C VAL A 96 6.61 18.64 20.21
N GLY A 97 6.17 19.66 20.94
CA GLY A 97 6.60 21.03 20.69
C GLY A 97 8.12 21.10 20.91
N GLU A 98 8.75 21.85 20.03
CA GLU A 98 10.05 22.49 20.18
C GLU A 98 11.26 21.58 20.49
N GLU A 99 12.20 21.67 19.53
CA GLU A 99 13.64 21.42 19.64
C GLU A 99 14.24 20.05 19.24
N GLN A 100 15.07 20.20 18.20
CA GLN A 100 16.22 19.41 17.76
C GLN A 100 16.00 18.16 16.91
N VAL A 101 16.27 18.39 15.62
CA VAL A 101 16.51 17.42 14.56
C VAL A 101 17.84 16.71 14.86
N GLU A 102 17.76 15.44 15.24
CA GLU A 102 18.88 14.51 15.08
C GLU A 102 18.48 13.46 14.03
N GLN A 103 19.11 13.54 12.86
CA GLN A 103 18.94 12.56 11.80
C GLN A 103 19.51 11.22 12.28
N ILE A 104 18.65 10.29 12.67
CA ILE A 104 19.06 8.90 12.90
C ILE A 104 19.18 8.23 11.54
N GLN A 105 20.39 8.31 11.00
CA GLN A 105 20.89 7.54 9.88
C GLN A 105 21.11 6.10 10.33
N ASN A 106 20.08 5.24 10.29
CA ASN A 106 20.24 3.78 10.38
C ASN A 106 19.01 3.05 9.84
N GLY A 107 19.18 2.30 8.74
CA GLY A 107 18.16 1.40 8.23
C GLY A 107 18.14 1.16 6.71
N VAL A 108 19.01 1.81 5.93
CA VAL A 108 19.10 1.60 4.47
C VAL A 108 20.28 0.68 4.14
N TYR A 109 20.36 -0.53 4.68
CA TYR A 109 21.27 -1.57 4.18
C TYR A 109 20.80 -2.94 4.70
N GLU A 110 20.02 -3.67 3.90
CA GLU A 110 20.02 -5.16 3.85
C GLU A 110 19.02 -5.80 2.87
N VAL A 111 18.31 -5.03 2.01
CA VAL A 111 17.42 -5.66 1.00
C VAL A 111 18.18 -6.12 -0.26
N THR A 112 19.40 -5.65 -0.50
CA THR A 112 20.18 -6.01 -1.69
C THR A 112 20.93 -7.34 -1.59
N GLN A 113 21.08 -7.95 -0.39
CA GLN A 113 21.83 -9.20 -0.24
C GLN A 113 20.95 -10.45 -0.41
N PHE A 114 19.66 -10.40 -0.05
CA PHE A 114 18.74 -11.53 -0.21
C PHE A 114 18.30 -11.81 -1.66
N LEU A 115 18.27 -10.78 -2.53
CA LEU A 115 17.88 -10.96 -3.94
C LEU A 115 19.03 -11.47 -4.84
N ALA A 116 20.28 -11.37 -4.39
CA ALA A 116 21.44 -11.93 -5.10
C ALA A 116 21.54 -13.45 -4.91
N GLU A 117 21.20 -13.96 -3.73
CA GLU A 117 21.30 -15.39 -3.41
C GLU A 117 20.16 -16.22 -4.04
N ALA A 118 19.00 -15.62 -4.29
CA ALA A 118 17.88 -16.27 -4.98
C ALA A 118 18.11 -16.49 -6.49
N LYS A 119 19.10 -15.83 -7.10
CA LYS A 119 19.45 -16.00 -8.54
C LYS A 119 20.66 -16.92 -8.79
N GLY A 120 21.32 -17.41 -7.74
CA GLY A 120 22.48 -18.31 -7.84
C GLY A 120 22.15 -19.80 -7.77
N GLY A 121 20.88 -20.16 -7.62
CA GLY A 121 20.42 -21.53 -7.40
C GLY A 121 19.72 -22.18 -8.60
N ILE A 122 20.34 -22.15 -9.78
CA ILE A 122 19.99 -23.08 -10.87
C ILE A 122 21.27 -23.83 -11.22
N LYS A 123 21.36 -25.07 -10.75
CA LYS A 123 22.25 -26.08 -11.33
C LYS A 123 21.54 -26.78 -12.47
#